data_AF-H1YXP5-F1
#
_entry.id   AF-H1YXP5-F1
#
_cell.length_a   1.000
_cell.length_b   1.000
_cell.length_c   1.000
_cell.angle_alpha   90.00
_cell.angle_beta   90.00
_cell.angle_gamma   90.00
#
_symmetry.space_group_name_H-M   'P 1'
#
loop_
_entity.id
_entity.type
_entity.pdbx_description
1 polymer ?
#
loop_
_entity_poly.entity_id
_entity_poly.type
_entity_poly.pdbx_seq_one_letter_code
_entity_poly.pdbx_strand_id
1 'polypeptide(L)' 'MDDSAKQIFKMKFAKLTIMLNVIILLAALSVIALFGVIPFYSMTIAAVCAISAILLSLVFKRHYERDKNWLMSQD' A
#
# COMPACT_ATOMS: atom_id res chain seq x y z
N MET A 1 -14.75 23.13 1.19
CA MET A 1 -13.94 22.52 2.27
C MET A 1 -13.40 23.59 3.19
N ASP A 2 -13.72 23.47 4.47
CA ASP A 2 -13.11 24.23 5.57
C ASP A 2 -11.60 23.92 5.69
N ASP A 3 -10.78 24.87 6.16
CA ASP A 3 -9.32 24.69 6.27
C ASP A 3 -8.94 23.50 7.16
N SER A 4 -9.77 23.20 8.17
CA SER A 4 -9.61 22.03 9.04
C SER A 4 -9.78 20.70 8.28
N ALA A 5 -10.79 20.60 7.41
CA ALA A 5 -11.03 19.41 6.59
C ALA A 5 -9.88 19.16 5.59
N LYS A 6 -9.23 20.22 5.10
CA LYS A 6 -8.11 20.15 4.16
C LYS A 6 -6.85 19.57 4.81
N GLN A 7 -6.57 19.89 6.07
CA GLN A 7 -5.47 19.27 6.81
C GLN A 7 -5.73 17.77 7.06
N ILE A 8 -6.95 17.40 7.45
CA ILE A 8 -7.34 16.00 7.67
C ILE A 8 -7.18 15.20 6.38
N PHE A 9 -7.61 15.75 5.25
CA PHE A 9 -7.42 15.12 3.95
C PHE A 9 -5.94 14.88 3.63
N LYS A 10 -5.07 15.89 3.78
CA LYS A 10 -3.62 15.73 3.54
C LYS A 10 -3.01 14.61 4.38
N MET A 11 -3.40 14.51 5.66
CA MET A 11 -2.91 13.47 6.56
C MET A 11 -3.39 12.07 6.15
N LYS A 12 -4.67 11.93 5.78
CA LYS A 12 -5.22 10.68 5.23
C LYS A 12 -4.51 10.26 3.95
N PHE A 13 -4.31 11.20 3.03
CA PHE A 13 -3.63 10.96 1.75
C PHE A 13 -2.16 10.58 1.93
N ALA A 14 -1.45 11.24 2.85
CA ALA A 14 -0.07 10.90 3.20
C ALA A 14 0.03 9.46 3.72
N LYS A 15 -0.86 9.06 4.64
CA LYS A 15 -0.93 7.68 5.14
C LYS A 15 -1.16 6.69 4.00
N LEU A 16 -2.08 7.00 3.09
CA LEU A 16 -2.38 6.15 1.95
C LEU A 16 -1.16 6.00 1.02
N THR A 17 -0.48 7.11 0.75
CA THR A 17 0.73 7.14 -0.10
C THR A 17 1.86 6.31 0.49
N ILE A 18 2.08 6.39 1.80
CA ILE A 18 3.08 5.57 2.50
C ILE A 18 2.74 4.07 2.36
N MET A 19 1.47 3.71 2.56
CA MET A 19 1.02 2.32 2.43
C MET A 19 1.22 1.77 1.01
N LEU A 20 0.92 2.58 -0.01
CA LEU A 20 1.15 2.22 -1.41
C LEU A 20 2.64 2.01 -1.71
N ASN A 21 3.52 2.89 -1.20
CA ASN A 21 4.97 2.72 -1.37
C ASN A 21 5.47 1.41 -0.74
N VAL A 22 4.98 1.06 0.45
CA VAL A 22 5.32 -0.22 1.09
C VAL A 22 4.89 -1.42 0.22
N ILE A 23 3.70 -1.36 -0.37
CA ILE A 23 3.22 -2.39 -1.31
C ILE A 23 4.14 -2.52 -2.52
N ILE A 24 4.52 -1.39 -3.12
CA ILE A 24 5.41 -1.36 -4.29
C ILE A 24 6.78 -1.95 -3.93
N LEU A 25 7.34 -1.59 -2.77
CA LEU A 25 8.62 -2.15 -2.30
C LEU A 25 8.54 -3.66 -2.09
N LEU A 26 7.47 -4.16 -1.46
CA LEU A 26 7.25 -5.60 -1.26
C LEU A 26 7.10 -6.34 -2.60
N ALA A 27 6.38 -5.75 -3.55
CA ALA A 27 6.23 -6.32 -4.89
C ALA A 27 7.57 -6.36 -5.64
N ALA A 28 8.34 -5.26 -5.59
CA ALA A 28 9.67 -5.21 -6.20
C ALA A 28 10.62 -6.25 -5.59
N LEU A 29 10.65 -6.38 -4.26
CA LEU A 29 11.43 -7.40 -3.57
C LEU A 29 11.03 -8.82 -3.96
N SER A 30 9.72 -9.07 -4.11
CA SER A 30 9.22 -10.36 -4.58
C SER A 30 9.75 -10.68 -5.98
N VAL A 31 9.67 -9.73 -6.91
CA VAL A 31 10.18 -9.90 -8.28
C VAL A 31 11.69 -10.17 -8.26
N ILE A 32 12.47 -9.36 -7.54
CA ILE A 32 13.93 -9.55 -7.42
C ILE A 32 14.27 -10.93 -6.86
N ALA A 33 13.53 -11.39 -5.85
CA ALA A 33 13.72 -12.71 -5.26
C ALA A 33 13.36 -13.86 -6.24
N LEU A 34 12.35 -13.68 -7.10
CA LEU A 34 12.01 -14.64 -8.17
C LEU A 34 13.12 -14.78 -9.21
N PHE A 35 13.85 -13.71 -9.51
CA PHE A 35 15.00 -13.74 -10.42
C PHE A 35 16.24 -14.42 -9.84
N GLY A 36 16.18 -14.94 -8.61
CA GLY A 36 17.28 -15.72 -8.01
C GLY A 36 18.48 -14.86 -7.60
N VAL A 37 18.31 -13.53 -7.50
CA VAL A 37 19.35 -12.59 -7.06
C VAL A 37 19.76 -12.86 -5.60
N ILE A 38 18.86 -13.46 -4.81
CA ILE A 38 19.11 -13.85 -3.41
C ILE A 38 19.36 -15.37 -3.36
N PRO A 39 20.60 -15.84 -3.10
CA PRO A 39 20.98 -17.24 -3.27
C PRO A 39 20.36 -18.22 -2.27
N PHE A 40 19.81 -17.72 -1.15
CA PHE A 40 19.15 -18.55 -0.12
C PHE A 40 17.66 -18.20 -0.01
N TYR A 41 16.80 -19.23 -0.01
CA TYR A 41 15.35 -19.11 0.20
C TYR A 41 14.62 -18.16 -0.77
N SER A 42 15.18 -17.89 -1.96
CA SER A 42 14.65 -16.90 -2.92
C SER A 42 13.15 -17.13 -3.23
N MET A 43 12.75 -18.39 -3.40
CA MET A 43 11.37 -18.75 -3.71
C MET A 43 10.42 -18.54 -2.51
N THR A 44 10.86 -18.87 -1.30
CA THR A 44 10.08 -18.65 -0.07
C THR A 44 9.94 -17.15 0.23
N ILE A 45 11.03 -16.39 0.08
CA ILE A 45 11.03 -14.94 0.26
C ILE A 45 10.12 -14.28 -0.78
N ALA A 46 10.22 -14.69 -2.05
CA ALA A 46 9.35 -14.21 -3.11
C ALA A 46 7.87 -14.47 -2.80
N ALA A 47 7.53 -15.68 -2.35
CA ALA A 47 6.16 -16.05 -2.00
C ALA A 47 5.63 -15.22 -0.81
N VAL A 48 6.40 -15.08 0.27
CA VAL A 48 6.00 -14.29 1.43
C VAL A 48 5.83 -12.82 1.07
N CYS A 49 6.76 -12.23 0.31
CA CYS A 49 6.65 -10.85 -0.15
C CYS A 49 5.44 -10.64 -1.08
N ALA A 50 5.17 -11.58 -2.00
CA ALA A 50 4.02 -11.51 -2.89
C ALA A 50 2.70 -11.58 -2.13
N ILE A 51 2.56 -12.57 -1.23
CA ILE A 51 1.35 -12.72 -0.40
C ILE A 51 1.14 -11.49 0.47
N SER A 52 2.20 -10.97 1.09
CA SER A 52 2.13 -9.76 1.91
C SER A 52 1.71 -8.54 1.10
N ALA A 53 2.26 -8.37 -0.12
CA ALA A 53 1.87 -7.29 -1.03
C ALA A 53 0.39 -7.38 -1.44
N ILE A 54 -0.11 -8.59 -1.73
CA ILE A 54 -1.53 -8.82 -2.06
C ILE A 54 -2.42 -8.45 -0.87
N LEU A 55 -2.10 -8.93 0.33
CA LEU A 55 -2.86 -8.64 1.54
C LEU A 55 -2.88 -7.14 1.85
N LEU A 56 -1.73 -6.47 1.80
CA LEU A 56 -1.67 -5.02 2.00
C LEU A 56 -2.43 -4.27 0.91
N SER A 57 -2.41 -4.73 -0.34
CA SER A 57 -3.16 -4.12 -1.44
C SER A 57 -4.68 -4.18 -1.19
N LEU A 58 -5.19 -5.30 -0.66
CA LEU A 58 -6.59 -5.40 -0.26
C LEU A 58 -6.95 -4.45 0.89
N VAL A 59 -6.05 -4.34 1.88
CA VAL A 59 -6.23 -3.40 3.01
C VAL A 59 -6.19 -1.95 2.53
N PHE A 60 -5.25 -1.62 1.64
CA PHE A 60 -5.13 -0.32 1.00
C PHE A 60 -6.40 0.04 0.24
N LYS A 61 -6.94 -0.88 -0.57
CA LYS A 61 -8.19 -0.67 -1.31
C LYS A 61 -9.35 -0.33 -0.36
N ARG A 62 -9.48 -1.05 0.76
CA ARG A 62 -10.50 -0.75 1.79
C ARG A 62 -10.31 0.63 2.41
N HIS A 63 -9.07 1.00 2.74
CA HIS A 63 -8.76 2.32 3.28
C HIS A 63 -9.06 3.44 2.27
N TYR A 64 -8.70 3.22 1.01
CA TYR A 64 -8.94 4.16 -0.09
C TYR A 64 -10.43 4.42 -0.29
N GLU A 65 -11.25 3.38 -0.45
CA GLU A 65 -12.70 3.56 -0.63
C GLU A 65 -13.34 4.24 0.58
N ARG A 66 -12.88 3.92 1.81
CA ARG A 66 -13.39 4.57 3.02
C ARG A 66 -13.05 6.07 3.05
N ASP A 67 -11.80 6.44 2.77
CA ASP A 67 -11.39 7.84 2.77
C ASP A 67 -12.00 8.62 1.59
N LYS A 68 -12.20 7.97 0.44
CA LYS A 68 -12.92 8.50 -0.73
C LYS A 68 -14.40 8.76 -0.43
N ASN A 69 -15.09 7.82 0.20
CA ASN A 69 -16.49 8.00 0.60
C ASN A 69 -16.62 9.13 1.64
N TRP A 70 -15.65 9.26 2.54
CA TRP A 70 -15.60 10.39 3.47
C TRP A 70 -15.43 11.74 2.74
N LEU A 71 -14.56 11.81 1.72
CA LEU A 71 -14.42 13.00 0.86
C LEU A 71 -15.70 13.36 0.14
N MET A 72 -16.36 12.38 -0.49
CA MET A 72 -17.64 12.59 -1.18
C MET A 72 -18.77 13.04 -0.25
N SER A 73 -18.64 12.78 1.05
CA SER A 73 -19.61 13.24 2.07
C SER A 73 -19.28 14.64 2.60
N GLN A 74 -18.14 15.22 2.21
CA GLN A 74 -17.65 16.55 2.61
C GLN A 74 -17.77 17.59 1.47
N ASP A 75 -18.14 17.16 0.26
CA ASP A 75 -18.58 18.00 -0.87
C ASP A 75 -20.07 18.34 -0.74
#